data_AF-A0A1F7Q7Y2-F1
#
_entry.id   AF-A0A1F7Q7Y2-F1
#
_cell.length_a   1.000
_cell.length_b   1.000
_cell.length_c   1.000
_cell.angle_alpha   90.00
_cell.angle_beta   90.00
_cell.angle_gamma   90.00
#
_symmetry.space_group_name_H-M   'P 1'
#
loop_
_entity.id
_entity.type
_entity.pdbx_description
1 polymer ?
#
loop_
_entity_poly.entity_id
_entity_poly.type
_entity_poly.pdbx_seq_one_letter_code
_entity_poly.pdbx_strand_id
1 'polypeptide(L)' 'MTCQDAIAILADYLEAACGPELSAKLEAHFADCEPCRAYLATYKKTRELAAAAQRVEMPAEMKRRLRALLLEQLRRDG' A
#
# COMPACT_ATOMS: atom_id res chain seq x y z
N MET A 1 -4.68 -2.08 22.23
CA MET A 1 -5.61 -1.15 21.52
C MET A 1 -6.94 -1.84 21.31
N THR A 2 -8.02 -1.09 21.18
CA THR A 2 -9.32 -1.65 20.81
C THR A 2 -9.43 -1.83 19.30
N CYS A 3 -10.42 -2.61 18.84
CA CYS A 3 -10.72 -2.72 17.41
C CYS A 3 -11.07 -1.36 16.79
N GLN A 4 -11.75 -0.49 17.55
CA GLN A 4 -12.11 0.85 17.11
C GLN A 4 -10.87 1.71 16.89
N ASP A 5 -9.90 1.66 17.80
CA ASP A 5 -8.62 2.37 17.64
C ASP A 5 -7.89 1.85 16.39
N ALA A 6 -7.82 0.53 16.21
CA ALA A 6 -7.14 -0.10 15.08
C ALA A 6 -7.75 0.31 13.73
N ILE A 7 -9.09 0.34 13.65
CA ILE A 7 -9.81 0.76 12.44
C ILE A 7 -9.61 2.25 12.16
N ALA A 8 -9.60 3.10 13.19
CA ALA A 8 -9.46 4.55 13.05
C ALA A 8 -8.14 4.97 12.39
N ILE A 9 -7.06 4.20 12.59
CA ILE A 9 -5.71 4.49 12.08
C ILE A 9 -5.26 3.53 10.97
N LEU A 10 -6.17 2.71 10.46
CA LEU A 10 -5.84 1.64 9.52
C LEU A 10 -5.28 2.17 8.19
N ALA A 11 -5.81 3.31 7.73
CA ALA A 11 -5.37 3.96 6.50
C ALA A 11 -3.90 4.42 6.63
N ASP A 12 -3.58 5.14 7.72
CA ASP A 12 -2.22 5.62 7.99
C ASP A 12 -1.23 4.47 8.10
N TYR A 13 -1.61 3.37 8.75
CA TYR A 13 -0.79 2.17 8.82
C TYR A 13 -0.52 1.55 7.44
N LEU A 14 -1.53 1.45 6.58
CA LEU A 14 -1.40 0.93 5.21
C LEU A 14 -0.63 1.87 4.26
N GLU A 15 -0.47 3.12 4.64
CA GLU A 15 0.34 4.12 3.93
C GLU A 15 1.73 4.30 4.56
N ALA A 16 2.06 3.49 5.57
CA ALA A 16 3.29 3.61 6.36
C ALA A 16 3.48 5.03 6.95
N ALA A 17 2.37 5.73 7.20
CA ALA A 17 2.33 7.08 7.74
C ALA A 17 2.19 7.10 9.27
N CYS A 18 2.01 5.94 9.92
CA CYS A 18 2.01 5.84 11.37
C CYS A 18 3.40 5.48 11.92
N GLY A 19 3.75 6.02 13.10
CA GLY A 19 5.05 5.77 13.73
C GLY A 19 5.28 4.29 14.08
N PRO A 20 6.56 3.89 14.28
CA PRO A 20 6.93 2.48 14.48
C PRO A 20 6.29 1.86 15.72
N GLU A 21 6.13 2.62 16.80
CA GLU A 21 5.48 2.15 18.03
C GLU A 21 3.99 1.82 17.77
N LEU A 22 3.30 2.65 17.00
CA LEU A 22 1.89 2.49 16.71
C LEU A 22 1.66 1.33 15.74
N SER A 23 2.54 1.17 14.75
CA SER A 23 2.59 0.00 13.86
C SER A 23 2.73 -1.29 14.67
N ALA A 24 3.70 -1.36 15.59
CA ALA A 24 3.93 -2.55 16.41
C ALA A 24 2.72 -2.93 17.28
N LYS A 25 2.04 -1.94 17.86
CA LYS A 25 0.80 -2.17 18.61
C LYS A 25 -0.32 -2.71 17.69
N LEU A 26 -0.39 -2.26 16.44
CA LEU A 26 -1.38 -2.70 15.45
C LEU A 26 -1.14 -4.16 15.05
N GLU A 27 0.11 -4.50 14.76
CA GLU A 27 0.54 -5.86 14.44
C GLU A 27 0.20 -6.84 15.58
N ALA A 28 0.49 -6.45 16.82
CA ALA A 28 0.12 -7.24 18.00
C ALA A 28 -1.40 -7.44 18.07
N HIS A 29 -2.21 -6.41 17.80
CA HIS A 29 -3.66 -6.55 17.77
C HIS A 29 -4.13 -7.48 16.63
N PHE A 30 -3.56 -7.37 15.44
CA PHE A 30 -3.89 -8.25 14.32
C PHE A 30 -3.48 -9.69 14.56
N ALA A 31 -2.46 -9.98 15.37
CA ALA A 31 -2.09 -11.34 15.73
C ALA A 31 -3.21 -12.05 16.51
N ASP A 32 -3.90 -11.34 17.40
CA ASP A 32 -4.89 -11.93 18.30
C ASP A 32 -6.36 -11.66 17.90
N CYS A 33 -6.62 -10.75 16.95
CA CYS A 33 -7.98 -10.33 16.59
C CYS A 33 -8.38 -10.74 15.17
N GLU A 34 -9.12 -11.85 15.05
CA GLU A 34 -9.65 -12.33 13.76
C GLU A 34 -10.56 -11.32 13.04
N PRO A 35 -11.51 -10.62 13.71
CA PRO A 35 -12.34 -9.61 13.05
C PRO A 35 -11.53 -8.49 12.40
N CYS A 36 -10.48 -8.00 13.07
CA CYS A 36 -9.64 -6.95 12.51
C CYS A 36 -8.78 -7.44 11.35
N ARG A 37 -8.31 -8.70 11.37
CA ARG A 37 -7.66 -9.30 10.18
C ARG A 37 -8.62 -9.39 8.99
N ALA A 38 -9.87 -9.79 9.21
CA ALA A 38 -10.87 -9.86 8.16
C ALA A 38 -11.20 -8.46 7.59
N TYR A 39 -11.29 -7.46 8.46
CA TYR A 39 -11.49 -6.06 8.06
C TYR A 39 -10.29 -5.53 7.24
N LEU A 40 -9.06 -5.79 7.70
CA LEU A 40 -7.83 -5.43 6.98
C LEU A 40 -7.78 -6.04 5.58
N ALA A 41 -8.13 -7.32 5.43
CA ALA A 41 -8.19 -7.98 4.12
C ALA A 41 -9.22 -7.33 3.19
N THR A 42 -10.40 -7.00 3.73
CA THR A 42 -11.46 -6.31 2.97
C THR A 42 -11.00 -4.93 2.52
N TYR A 43 -10.41 -4.14 3.42
CA TYR A 43 -9.91 -2.80 3.10
C TYR A 43 -8.84 -2.84 2.00
N LYS A 44 -7.85 -3.74 2.10
CA LYS A 44 -6.83 -3.93 1.06
C LYS A 44 -7.45 -4.20 -0.31
N LYS A 45 -8.42 -5.12 -0.35
CA LYS A 45 -9.14 -5.46 -1.60
C LYS A 45 -9.92 -4.28 -2.16
N THR A 46 -10.61 -3.51 -1.30
CA THR A 46 -11.31 -2.29 -1.71
C THR A 46 -10.34 -1.28 -2.31
N ARG A 47 -9.16 -1.08 -1.69
CA ARG A 47 -8.13 -0.17 -2.19
C ARG A 47 -7.57 -0.61 -3.54
N GLU A 48 -7.31 -1.89 -3.73
CA GLU A 48 -6.88 -2.47 -5.01
C GLU A 48 -7.92 -2.24 -6.11
N LEU A 49 -9.20 -2.50 -5.82
CA LEU A 49 -10.29 -2.29 -6.78
C LEU A 49 -10.45 -0.81 -7.14
N ALA A 50 -10.38 0.09 -6.16
CA ALA A 50 -10.42 1.54 -6.39
C ALA A 50 -9.23 2.00 -7.25
N ALA A 51 -8.01 1.53 -6.96
CA ALA A 51 -6.82 1.83 -7.74
C ALA A 51 -6.90 1.29 -9.17
N ALA A 52 -7.49 0.10 -9.36
CA ALA A 52 -7.69 -0.48 -10.68
C ALA A 52 -8.71 0.34 -11.50
N ALA A 53 -9.81 0.79 -10.88
CA ALA A 53 -10.81 1.62 -11.54
C ALA A 53 -10.26 2.98 -12.00
N GLN A 54 -9.28 3.53 -11.27
CA GLN A 54 -8.62 4.80 -11.59
C GLN A 54 -7.36 4.63 -12.44
N ARG A 55 -7.00 3.40 -12.82
CA ARG A 55 -5.77 3.14 -13.57
C ARG A 55 -5.90 3.72 -14.97
N VAL A 56 -5.17 4.81 -15.22
CA VAL A 56 -4.98 5.37 -16.55
C VAL A 56 -3.84 4.62 -17.23
N GLU A 57 -4.11 4.08 -18.43
CA GLU A 57 -3.06 3.47 -19.24
C GLU A 57 -2.03 4.52 -19.65
N MET A 58 -0.75 4.28 -19.31
CA MET A 58 0.32 5.16 -19.77
C MET A 58 0.41 5.10 -21.31
N PRO A 59 0.42 6.25 -22.01
CA PRO A 59 0.51 6.28 -23.46
C PRO A 59 1.75 5.54 -23.98
N ALA A 60 1.63 4.89 -25.14
CA ALA A 60 2.70 4.06 -25.71
C ALA A 60 4.01 4.83 -25.94
N GLU A 61 3.93 6.10 -26.35
CA GLU A 61 5.11 6.95 -26.52
C GLU A 61 5.83 7.20 -25.19
N MET A 62 5.08 7.50 -24.12
CA MET A 62 5.62 7.70 -22.79
C MET A 62 6.27 6.40 -22.26
N LYS A 63 5.62 5.24 -22.45
CA LYS A 63 6.18 3.92 -22.14
C LYS A 63 7.53 3.71 -22.84
N ARG A 64 7.62 4.04 -24.14
CA ARG A 64 8.86 3.91 -24.92
C ARG A 64 9.98 4.81 -24.41
N ARG A 65 9.68 6.09 -24.18
CA ARG A 65 10.67 7.08 -23.70
C ARG A 65 11.19 6.71 -22.31
N LEU A 66 10.30 6.33 -21.39
CA LEU A 66 10.68 5.90 -20.05
C LEU A 66 11.58 4.66 -20.09
N ARG A 67 11.24 3.66 -20.90
CA ARG A 67 12.09 2.45 -21.07
C ARG A 67 13.48 2.80 -21.60
N ALA A 68 13.57 3.67 -22.60
CA ALA A 68 14.86 4.08 -23.15
C ALA A 68 15.73 4.78 -22.09
N LEU A 69 15.13 5.68 -21.30
CA LEU A 69 15.83 6.36 -20.20
C LEU A 69 16.31 5.39 -19.13
N LEU A 70 15.45 4.48 -18.66
CA LEU A 70 15.82 3.48 -17.64
C LEU A 70 16.95 2.57 -18.11
N LEU A 71 16.92 2.11 -19.37
CA LEU A 71 17.98 1.30 -19.95
C LEU A 71 19.30 2.06 -20.08
N GLU A 72 19.26 3.36 -20.36
CA GLU A 72 20.47 4.19 -20.41
C GLU A 72 21.09 4.37 -19.01
N GLN A 73 20.26 4.62 -17.97
CA GLN A 73 20.75 4.76 -16.60
C GLN A 73 21.39 3.46 -16.09
N LEU A 74 20.73 2.32 -16.30
CA LEU A 74 21.28 1.01 -15.89
C LEU A 74 22.63 0.67 -16.55
N ARG A 75 22.91 1.22 -17.74
CA ARG A 75 24.22 1.06 -18.41
C ARG A 75 25.28 2.03 -17.90
N ARG A 76 24.90 3.15 -17.27
CA ARG A 76 25.83 4.10 -16.67
C ARG A 76 26.24 3.70 -15.26
N ASP A 77 25.34 3.01 -14.54
CA ASP A 77 25.54 2.60 -13.16
C ASP A 77 26.18 1.20 -13.01
N GLY A 78 26.53 0.54 -14.13
CA GLY A 78 27.20 -0.76 -14.17
C GLY A 78 28.54 -0.70 -14.88
#